data_AF-A0A6I7PSU3-F1
#
_entry.id   AF-A0A6I7PSU3-F1
#
_cell.length_a   1.000
_cell.length_b   1.000
_cell.length_c   1.000
_cell.angle_alpha   90.00
_cell.angle_beta   90.00
_cell.angle_gamma   90.00
#
_symmetry.space_group_name_H-M   'P 1'
#
loop_
_entity.id
_entity.type
_entity.pdbx_description
1 polymer ?
#
loop_
_entity_poly.entity_id
_entity_poly.type
_entity_poly.pdbx_seq_one_letter_code
_entity_poly.pdbx_strand_id
1 'polypeptide(L)'
;MVTPSRLVALAKAGAHERLLDEVLANGRPLPLAARMRLCDAHSLPAASIGLGLQRVLELIPTPGAHARALLGALLEERRTDGSFGGVGATAIALAALLAWDRAAPGSPAVERAIDGALHALFAAQDRSWSSPARGAAPGMVGDAMDSAIALWQLAHEERFAEAVRLRDLFDAMRGAEAQRESACAEVLDMAWSPVLLAA
;
A
#
# COMPACT_ATOMS: atom_id res chain seq x y z
N MET A 1 -7.59 7.66 20.30
CA MET A 1 -8.38 8.16 19.15
C MET A 1 -7.49 9.01 18.28
N VAL A 2 -7.26 8.56 17.04
CA VAL A 2 -6.44 9.27 16.05
C VAL A 2 -7.23 10.46 15.45
N THR A 3 -6.57 11.59 15.21
CA THR A 3 -7.18 12.77 14.57
C THR A 3 -6.38 13.18 13.34
N PRO A 4 -7.00 13.77 12.29
CA PRO A 4 -6.28 14.22 11.10
C PRO A 4 -5.13 15.19 11.40
N SER A 5 -5.32 16.12 12.35
CA SER A 5 -4.27 17.06 12.75
C SER A 5 -3.07 16.38 13.39
N ARG A 6 -3.31 15.31 14.18
CA ARG A 6 -2.23 14.53 14.80
C ARG A 6 -1.42 13.75 13.76
N LEU A 7 -2.09 13.12 12.79
CA LEU A 7 -1.44 12.41 11.69
C LEU A 7 -0.53 13.35 10.88
N VAL A 8 -1.01 14.54 10.54
CA VAL A 8 -0.23 15.57 9.84
C VAL A 8 0.97 16.03 10.67
N ALA A 9 0.78 16.24 11.98
CA ALA A 9 1.87 16.65 12.86
C ALA A 9 2.99 15.60 12.93
N LEU A 10 2.64 14.31 13.03
CA LEU A 10 3.61 13.22 13.03
C LEU A 10 4.35 13.10 11.70
N ALA A 11 3.64 13.21 10.56
CA ALA A 11 4.26 13.19 9.23
C ALA A 11 5.26 14.34 9.06
N LYS A 12 4.87 15.57 9.41
CA LYS A 12 5.76 16.75 9.34
C LYS A 12 6.97 16.66 10.25
N ALA A 13 6.84 15.99 11.38
CA ALA A 13 7.94 15.77 12.32
C ALA A 13 8.88 14.62 11.91
N GLY A 14 8.60 13.92 10.79
CA GLY A 14 9.35 12.73 10.39
C GLY A 14 9.16 11.55 11.36
N ALA A 15 8.12 11.57 12.21
CA ALA A 15 7.88 10.57 13.24
C ALA A 15 7.14 9.34 12.67
N HIS A 16 7.67 8.74 11.61
CA HIS A 16 6.99 7.75 10.78
C HIS A 16 6.63 6.44 11.50
N GLU A 17 7.48 5.95 12.40
CA GLU A 17 7.15 4.76 13.22
C GLU A 17 5.91 5.01 14.09
N ARG A 18 5.88 6.17 14.77
CA ARG A 18 4.73 6.57 15.60
C ARG A 18 3.48 6.83 14.77
N LEU A 19 3.65 7.41 13.58
CA LEU A 19 2.54 7.59 12.62
C LEU A 19 1.94 6.25 12.22
N LEU A 20 2.77 5.28 11.85
CA LEU A 20 2.35 3.93 11.49
C LEU A 20 1.60 3.27 12.66
N ASP A 21 2.18 3.28 13.86
CA ASP A 21 1.57 2.69 15.06
C ASP A 21 0.20 3.29 15.37
N GLU A 22 0.04 4.61 15.25
CA GLU A 22 -1.23 5.28 15.50
C GLU A 22 -2.31 4.90 14.49
N VAL A 23 -1.96 4.79 13.21
CA VAL A 23 -2.91 4.39 12.17
C VAL A 23 -3.35 2.95 12.37
N LEU A 24 -2.41 2.03 12.59
CA LEU A 24 -2.70 0.60 12.77
C LEU A 24 -3.55 0.35 14.02
N ALA A 25 -3.30 1.07 15.11
CA ALA A 25 -4.09 0.98 16.33
C ALA A 25 -5.54 1.49 16.20
N ASN A 26 -5.88 2.21 15.12
CA ASN A 26 -7.18 2.90 14.99
C ASN A 26 -7.95 2.53 13.71
N GLY A 27 -7.71 1.38 13.08
CA GLY A 27 -8.62 0.88 12.03
C GLY A 27 -8.09 -0.20 11.09
N ARG A 28 -6.79 -0.41 11.01
CA ARG A 28 -6.17 -1.34 10.05
C ARG A 28 -5.06 -2.16 10.72
N PRO A 29 -5.35 -3.03 11.70
CA PRO A 29 -4.32 -3.78 12.40
C PRO A 29 -3.56 -4.67 11.42
N LEU A 30 -2.23 -4.68 11.49
CA LEU A 30 -1.40 -5.57 10.68
C LEU A 30 -0.64 -6.58 11.57
N PRO A 31 -0.45 -7.83 11.12
CA PRO A 31 0.44 -8.78 11.78
C PRO A 31 1.85 -8.20 11.93
N LEU A 32 2.56 -8.59 13.00
CA LEU A 32 3.89 -8.06 13.30
C LEU A 32 4.87 -8.22 12.13
N ALA A 33 4.83 -9.34 11.42
CA ALA A 33 5.71 -9.57 10.28
C ALA A 33 5.48 -8.57 9.13
N ALA A 34 4.22 -8.23 8.84
CA ALA A 34 3.88 -7.20 7.85
C ALA A 34 4.34 -5.81 8.33
N ARG A 35 4.18 -5.51 9.63
CA ARG A 35 4.69 -4.26 10.21
C ARG A 35 6.21 -4.15 10.08
N MET A 36 6.93 -5.19 10.47
CA MET A 36 8.40 -5.24 10.34
C MET A 36 8.84 -5.06 8.88
N ARG A 37 8.10 -5.65 7.93
CA ARG A 37 8.36 -5.46 6.49
C ARG A 37 8.22 -4.00 6.06
N LEU A 38 7.24 -3.28 6.59
CA LEU A 38 7.01 -1.87 6.30
C LEU A 38 7.97 -0.92 7.04
N CYS A 39 8.61 -1.37 8.11
CA CYS A 39 9.57 -0.57 8.89
C CYS A 39 10.97 -0.46 8.25
N ASP A 40 11.19 -1.01 7.06
CA ASP A 40 12.42 -0.76 6.31
C ASP A 40 12.60 0.75 6.06
N ALA A 41 13.85 1.24 6.18
CA ALA A 41 14.16 2.66 6.12
C ALA A 41 13.69 3.35 4.83
N HIS A 42 13.60 2.61 3.71
CA HIS A 42 13.15 3.14 2.43
C HIS A 42 11.64 2.99 2.20
N SER A 43 10.93 2.26 3.06
CA SER A 43 9.50 1.94 2.92
C SER A 43 8.65 2.67 3.95
N LEU A 44 9.19 2.88 5.15
CA LEU A 44 8.46 3.40 6.29
C LEU A 44 7.84 4.79 6.06
N PRO A 45 8.52 5.79 5.47
CA PRO A 45 7.92 7.10 5.24
C PRO A 45 6.65 7.03 4.40
N ALA A 46 6.74 6.47 3.19
CA ALA A 46 5.60 6.37 2.30
C ALA A 46 4.49 5.45 2.83
N ALA A 47 4.83 4.32 3.46
CA ALA A 47 3.83 3.41 4.03
C ALA A 47 3.04 4.08 5.16
N SER A 48 3.73 4.77 6.08
CA SER A 48 3.09 5.46 7.20
C SER A 48 2.23 6.64 6.73
N ILE A 49 2.72 7.45 5.78
CA ILE A 49 1.98 8.57 5.21
C ILE A 49 0.78 8.08 4.39
N GLY A 50 0.95 7.05 3.56
CA GLY A 50 -0.09 6.48 2.71
C GLY A 50 -1.26 5.91 3.54
N LEU A 51 -0.96 5.10 4.57
CA LEU A 51 -1.98 4.63 5.50
C LEU A 51 -2.64 5.78 6.27
N GLY A 52 -1.86 6.80 6.67
CA GLY A 52 -2.38 8.01 7.31
C GLY A 52 -3.36 8.77 6.41
N LEU A 53 -3.02 8.93 5.12
CA LEU A 53 -3.87 9.60 4.13
C LEU A 53 -5.17 8.82 3.91
N GLN A 54 -5.10 7.50 3.70
CA GLN A 54 -6.29 6.65 3.60
C GLN A 54 -7.18 6.83 4.82
N ARG A 55 -6.61 6.79 6.04
CA ARG A 55 -7.38 6.97 7.26
C ARG A 55 -8.05 8.35 7.36
N VAL A 56 -7.37 9.41 6.92
CA VAL A 56 -7.98 10.74 6.89
C VAL A 56 -9.16 10.79 5.90
N LEU A 57 -9.00 10.19 4.72
CA LEU A 57 -10.05 10.14 3.69
C LEU A 57 -11.26 9.29 4.12
N GLU A 58 -11.06 8.22 4.89
CA GLU A 58 -12.16 7.45 5.49
C GLU A 58 -12.97 8.26 6.52
N LEU A 59 -12.33 9.19 7.22
CA LEU A 59 -12.94 9.94 8.32
C LEU A 59 -13.65 11.22 7.88
N ILE A 60 -13.45 11.67 6.63
CA ILE A 60 -13.99 12.95 6.15
C ILE A 60 -14.65 12.80 4.77
N PRO A 61 -15.81 13.44 4.54
CA PRO A 61 -16.53 13.31 3.26
C PRO A 61 -15.87 14.09 2.11
N THR A 62 -14.98 15.04 2.39
CA THR A 62 -14.33 15.86 1.35
C THR A 62 -12.89 16.19 1.77
N PRO A 63 -11.90 16.01 0.86
CA PRO A 63 -10.50 16.25 1.19
C PRO A 63 -10.20 17.70 1.63
N GLY A 64 -9.87 17.85 2.92
CA GLY A 64 -9.49 19.14 3.52
C GLY A 64 -7.99 19.44 3.47
N ALA A 65 -7.58 20.49 4.20
CA ALA A 65 -6.17 20.90 4.28
C ALA A 65 -5.25 19.81 4.85
N HIS A 66 -5.73 19.01 5.81
CA HIS A 66 -4.95 17.90 6.38
C HIS A 66 -4.69 16.79 5.35
N ALA A 67 -5.70 16.40 4.58
CA ALA A 67 -5.56 15.40 3.52
C ALA A 67 -4.59 15.89 2.43
N ARG A 68 -4.71 17.17 2.01
CA ARG A 68 -3.76 17.80 1.08
C ARG A 68 -2.32 17.81 1.60
N ALA A 69 -2.12 18.06 2.89
CA ALA A 69 -0.80 18.05 3.49
C ALA A 69 -0.16 16.65 3.45
N LEU A 70 -0.92 15.60 3.77
CA LEU A 70 -0.43 14.21 3.68
C LEU A 70 -0.21 13.78 2.24
N LEU A 71 -1.08 14.18 1.29
CA LEU A 71 -0.85 13.92 -0.12
C LEU A 71 0.44 14.57 -0.61
N GLY A 72 0.69 15.84 -0.27
CA GLY A 72 1.92 16.53 -0.63
C GLY A 72 3.16 15.78 -0.12
N ALA A 73 3.15 15.42 1.17
CA ALA A 73 4.23 14.63 1.77
C ALA A 73 4.39 13.25 1.09
N LEU A 74 3.29 12.58 0.75
CA LEU A 74 3.35 11.30 0.04
C LEU A 74 4.01 11.44 -1.32
N LEU A 75 3.62 12.46 -2.10
CA LEU A 75 4.18 12.72 -3.43
C LEU A 75 5.67 13.07 -3.39
N GLU A 76 6.15 13.67 -2.30
CA GLU A 76 7.58 13.93 -2.06
C GLU A 76 8.39 12.64 -1.85
N GLU A 77 7.76 11.56 -1.35
CA GLU A 77 8.39 10.24 -1.20
C GLU A 77 8.50 9.46 -2.53
N ARG A 78 7.92 9.97 -3.62
CA ARG A 78 7.96 9.30 -4.92
C ARG A 78 9.39 9.28 -5.48
N ARG A 79 9.85 8.08 -5.84
CA ARG A 79 11.17 7.86 -6.45
C ARG A 79 11.14 8.11 -7.97
N THR A 80 12.32 8.18 -8.57
CA THR A 80 12.48 8.44 -10.01
C THR A 80 11.91 7.34 -10.90
N ASP A 81 11.81 6.12 -10.39
CA ASP A 81 11.21 4.97 -11.08
C ASP A 81 9.68 4.86 -10.87
N GLY A 82 9.07 5.83 -10.17
CA GLY A 82 7.64 5.84 -9.85
C GLY A 82 7.25 5.07 -8.59
N SER A 83 8.18 4.32 -7.98
CA SER A 83 7.93 3.61 -6.72
C SER A 83 7.93 4.54 -5.50
N PHE A 84 7.51 4.02 -4.36
CA PHE A 84 7.50 4.70 -3.07
C PHE A 84 8.31 3.93 -2.00
N GLY A 85 9.38 3.24 -2.42
CA GLY A 85 10.16 2.35 -1.56
C GLY A 85 10.03 0.90 -1.98
N GLY A 86 9.85 0.00 -1.02
CA GLY A 86 9.56 -1.41 -1.30
C GLY A 86 8.19 -1.62 -1.98
N VAL A 87 7.91 -2.85 -2.39
CA VAL A 87 6.63 -3.22 -3.04
C VAL A 87 5.45 -2.93 -2.11
N GLY A 88 5.51 -3.35 -0.84
CA GLY A 88 4.44 -3.08 0.13
C GLY A 88 4.15 -1.59 0.32
N ALA A 89 5.19 -0.74 0.43
CA ALA A 89 5.03 0.71 0.54
C ALA A 89 4.45 1.33 -0.74
N THR A 90 4.90 0.86 -1.91
CA THR A 90 4.37 1.29 -3.21
C THR A 90 2.88 0.93 -3.36
N ALA A 91 2.47 -0.26 -2.92
CA ALA A 91 1.07 -0.65 -2.94
C ALA A 91 0.19 0.19 -2.01
N ILE A 92 0.66 0.47 -0.79
CA ILE A 92 -0.02 1.36 0.16
C ILE A 92 -0.14 2.79 -0.39
N ALA A 93 0.93 3.32 -0.99
CA ALA A 93 0.94 4.63 -1.59
C ALA A 93 -0.05 4.71 -2.76
N LEU A 94 -0.05 3.70 -3.65
CA LEU A 94 -1.00 3.61 -4.75
C LEU A 94 -2.46 3.59 -4.24
N ALA A 95 -2.77 2.80 -3.23
CA ALA A 95 -4.12 2.76 -2.65
C ALA A 95 -4.53 4.13 -2.09
N ALA A 96 -3.61 4.86 -1.44
CA ALA A 96 -3.86 6.20 -0.96
C ALA A 96 -4.11 7.22 -2.09
N LEU A 97 -3.36 7.10 -3.20
CA LEU A 97 -3.51 7.96 -4.38
C LEU A 97 -4.82 7.68 -5.11
N LEU A 98 -5.23 6.42 -5.25
CA LEU A 98 -6.51 6.02 -5.85
C LEU A 98 -7.70 6.50 -5.00
N ALA A 99 -7.60 6.35 -3.68
CA ALA A 99 -8.59 6.89 -2.75
C ALA A 99 -8.69 8.43 -2.85
N TRP A 100 -7.56 9.12 -3.01
CA TRP A 100 -7.54 10.56 -3.25
C TRP A 100 -8.23 10.91 -4.57
N ASP A 101 -7.87 10.24 -5.67
CA ASP A 101 -8.40 10.56 -7.00
C ASP A 101 -9.93 10.39 -7.07
N ARG A 102 -10.47 9.36 -6.42
CA ARG A 102 -11.94 9.23 -6.23
C ARG A 102 -12.57 10.40 -5.48
N ALA A 103 -11.90 10.88 -4.43
CA ALA A 103 -12.43 11.93 -3.56
C ALA A 103 -12.24 13.36 -4.12
N ALA A 104 -11.21 13.58 -4.94
CA ALA A 104 -10.86 14.86 -5.54
C ALA A 104 -10.13 14.65 -6.89
N PRO A 105 -10.87 14.28 -7.95
CA PRO A 105 -10.29 13.89 -9.23
C PRO A 105 -9.65 15.06 -9.99
N GLY A 106 -8.81 14.72 -10.96
CA GLY A 106 -8.32 15.67 -11.95
C GLY A 106 -7.03 16.41 -11.57
N SER A 107 -6.24 15.86 -10.63
CA SER A 107 -4.89 16.35 -10.36
C SER A 107 -3.86 15.64 -11.25
N PRO A 108 -3.23 16.33 -12.23
CA PRO A 108 -2.26 15.69 -13.12
C PRO A 108 -1.03 15.14 -12.39
N ALA A 109 -0.70 15.70 -11.22
CA ALA A 109 0.40 15.20 -10.40
C ALA A 109 0.08 13.85 -9.76
N VAL A 110 -1.18 13.67 -9.30
CA VAL A 110 -1.67 12.42 -8.73
C VAL A 110 -1.75 11.36 -9.81
N GLU A 111 -2.31 11.67 -10.98
CA GLU A 111 -2.38 10.72 -12.11
C GLU A 111 -1.01 10.19 -12.51
N ARG A 112 -0.01 11.08 -12.67
CA ARG A 112 1.37 10.64 -12.97
C ARG A 112 1.97 9.77 -11.86
N ALA A 113 1.60 10.02 -10.60
CA ALA A 113 2.07 9.22 -9.48
C ALA A 113 1.40 7.83 -9.46
N ILE A 114 0.11 7.76 -9.80
CA ILE A 114 -0.63 6.49 -9.96
C ILE A 114 0.00 5.66 -11.08
N ASP A 115 0.19 6.24 -12.26
CA ASP A 115 0.77 5.54 -13.41
C ASP A 115 2.19 5.04 -13.11
N GLY A 116 3.00 5.86 -12.43
CA GLY A 116 4.35 5.47 -11.98
C GLY A 116 4.33 4.32 -10.99
N ALA A 117 3.43 4.33 -10.00
CA ALA A 117 3.30 3.26 -9.03
C ALA A 117 2.81 1.95 -9.67
N LEU A 118 1.80 2.03 -10.56
CA LEU A 118 1.31 0.89 -11.33
C LEU A 118 2.43 0.27 -12.17
N HIS A 119 3.21 1.10 -12.86
CA HIS A 119 4.37 0.64 -13.63
C HIS A 119 5.42 -0.04 -12.74
N ALA A 120 5.72 0.52 -11.58
CA ALA A 120 6.68 -0.06 -10.63
C ALA A 120 6.23 -1.42 -10.10
N LEU A 121 4.94 -1.58 -9.78
CA LEU A 121 4.35 -2.85 -9.34
C LEU A 121 4.33 -3.88 -10.48
N PHE A 122 3.93 -3.48 -11.69
CA PHE A 122 4.00 -4.36 -12.86
C PHE A 122 5.44 -4.83 -13.13
N ALA A 123 6.41 -3.91 -13.11
CA ALA A 123 7.81 -4.25 -13.31
C ALA A 123 8.35 -5.19 -12.21
N ALA A 124 7.87 -5.05 -10.97
CA ALA A 124 8.19 -5.99 -9.90
C ALA A 124 7.59 -7.38 -10.17
N GLN A 125 6.36 -7.44 -10.70
CA GLN A 125 5.75 -8.70 -11.11
C GLN A 125 6.51 -9.35 -12.27
N ASP A 126 6.87 -8.59 -13.29
CA ASP A 126 7.58 -9.09 -14.48
C ASP A 126 8.98 -9.62 -14.14
N ARG A 127 9.68 -8.97 -13.20
CA ARG A 127 10.95 -9.48 -12.66
C ARG A 127 10.80 -10.84 -11.98
N SER A 128 9.69 -11.09 -11.28
CA SER A 128 9.45 -12.39 -10.63
C SER A 128 9.38 -13.55 -11.64
N TRP A 129 8.92 -13.28 -12.87
CA TRP A 129 8.89 -14.24 -13.96
C TRP A 129 10.26 -14.48 -14.57
N SER A 130 10.99 -13.39 -14.82
CA SER A 130 12.25 -13.44 -15.56
C SER A 130 13.43 -13.93 -14.72
N SER A 131 13.41 -13.67 -13.41
CA SER A 131 14.45 -14.08 -12.48
C SER A 131 13.85 -14.24 -11.08
N PRO A 132 13.16 -15.36 -10.81
CA PRO A 132 12.59 -15.60 -9.49
C PRO A 132 13.71 -15.61 -8.45
N ALA A 133 13.63 -14.66 -7.50
CA ALA A 133 14.48 -14.69 -6.32
C ALA A 133 14.25 -16.01 -5.56
N ARG A 134 15.26 -16.50 -4.83
CA ARG A 134 15.11 -17.72 -4.04
C ARG A 134 13.90 -17.60 -3.10
N GLY A 135 12.89 -18.44 -3.32
CA GLY A 135 11.66 -18.47 -2.53
C GLY A 135 10.50 -17.61 -3.05
N ALA A 136 10.67 -16.87 -4.16
CA ALA A 136 9.56 -16.18 -4.83
C ALA A 136 8.97 -17.07 -5.92
N ALA A 137 7.65 -17.31 -5.87
CA ALA A 137 6.95 -17.98 -6.95
C ALA A 137 6.79 -17.01 -8.14
N PRO A 138 6.92 -17.48 -9.39
CA PRO A 138 6.62 -16.66 -10.56
C PRO A 138 5.21 -16.06 -10.48
N GLY A 139 5.05 -14.79 -10.83
CA GLY A 139 3.77 -14.08 -10.78
C GLY A 139 3.55 -13.25 -9.52
N MET A 140 4.42 -13.35 -8.51
CA MET A 140 4.40 -12.49 -7.32
C MET A 140 4.85 -11.07 -7.63
N VAL A 141 4.33 -10.10 -6.86
CA VAL A 141 4.90 -8.76 -6.83
C VAL A 141 5.87 -8.70 -5.65
N GLY A 142 7.17 -8.82 -5.92
CA GLY A 142 8.17 -8.98 -4.86
C GLY A 142 8.17 -10.41 -4.30
N ASP A 143 8.01 -10.55 -2.98
CA ASP A 143 7.85 -11.85 -2.31
C ASP A 143 6.39 -12.08 -1.84
N ALA A 144 6.17 -13.17 -1.08
CA ALA A 144 4.85 -13.53 -0.59
C ALA A 144 4.24 -12.49 0.37
N MET A 145 5.04 -11.85 1.21
CA MET A 145 4.55 -10.82 2.14
C MET A 145 4.23 -9.53 1.39
N ASP A 146 5.09 -9.12 0.45
CA ASP A 146 4.83 -7.96 -0.41
C ASP A 146 3.57 -8.16 -1.25
N SER A 147 3.39 -9.36 -1.82
CA SER A 147 2.20 -9.74 -2.58
C SER A 147 0.94 -9.75 -1.71
N ALA A 148 1.03 -10.25 -0.47
CA ALA A 148 -0.08 -10.21 0.49
C ALA A 148 -0.48 -8.77 0.84
N ILE A 149 0.50 -7.89 1.10
CA ILE A 149 0.26 -6.46 1.37
C ILE A 149 -0.38 -5.78 0.15
N ALA A 150 0.11 -6.08 -1.06
CA ALA A 150 -0.45 -5.53 -2.29
C ALA A 150 -1.91 -5.95 -2.50
N LEU A 151 -2.22 -7.23 -2.30
CA LEU A 151 -3.60 -7.73 -2.38
C LEU A 151 -4.49 -7.11 -1.29
N TRP A 152 -4.00 -7.01 -0.06
CA TRP A 152 -4.72 -6.34 1.03
C TRP A 152 -5.07 -4.89 0.72
N GLN A 153 -4.24 -4.18 -0.04
CA GLN A 153 -4.44 -2.78 -0.37
C GLN A 153 -5.24 -2.57 -1.67
N LEU A 154 -5.08 -3.44 -2.67
CA LEU A 154 -5.43 -3.13 -4.06
C LEU A 154 -6.28 -4.20 -4.75
N ALA A 155 -6.66 -5.30 -4.10
CA ALA A 155 -7.39 -6.39 -4.77
C ALA A 155 -8.73 -5.97 -5.40
N HIS A 156 -9.30 -4.84 -4.98
CA HIS A 156 -10.57 -4.32 -5.48
C HIS A 156 -10.40 -3.11 -6.42
N GLU A 157 -9.17 -2.71 -6.72
CA GLU A 157 -8.88 -1.55 -7.55
C GLU A 157 -8.76 -1.97 -9.02
N GLU A 158 -9.68 -1.48 -9.87
CA GLU A 158 -9.75 -1.83 -11.29
C GLU A 158 -8.44 -1.50 -12.04
N ARG A 159 -7.89 -0.30 -11.83
CA ARG A 159 -6.61 0.12 -12.43
C ARG A 159 -5.45 -0.81 -12.06
N PHE A 160 -5.47 -1.37 -10.85
CA PHE A 160 -4.46 -2.35 -10.44
C PHE A 160 -4.67 -3.69 -11.14
N ALA A 161 -5.92 -4.16 -11.24
CA ALA A 161 -6.27 -5.39 -11.95
C ALA A 161 -5.96 -5.32 -13.46
N GLU A 162 -6.01 -4.13 -14.06
CA GLU A 162 -5.62 -3.90 -15.46
C GLU A 162 -4.10 -3.86 -15.65
N ALA A 163 -3.37 -3.25 -14.71
CA ALA A 163 -1.93 -3.08 -14.83
C ALA A 163 -1.14 -4.34 -14.45
N VAL A 164 -1.60 -5.09 -13.46
CA VAL A 164 -0.92 -6.27 -12.90
C VAL A 164 -1.69 -7.52 -13.30
N ARG A 165 -0.99 -8.62 -13.59
CA ARG A 165 -1.62 -9.92 -13.89
C ARG A 165 -2.21 -10.50 -12.60
N LEU A 166 -3.37 -10.00 -12.19
CA LEU A 166 -3.95 -10.26 -10.87
C LEU A 166 -4.30 -11.75 -10.67
N ARG A 167 -4.74 -12.42 -11.73
CA ARG A 167 -4.97 -13.87 -11.71
C ARG A 167 -3.69 -14.63 -11.38
N ASP A 168 -2.59 -14.31 -12.07
CA ASP A 168 -1.30 -14.94 -11.83
C ASP A 168 -0.80 -14.68 -10.40
N LEU A 169 -1.03 -13.47 -9.88
CA LEU A 169 -0.70 -13.12 -8.50
C LEU A 169 -1.50 -13.97 -7.50
N PHE A 170 -2.81 -14.15 -7.73
CA PHE A 170 -3.64 -15.02 -6.87
C PHE A 170 -3.19 -16.48 -6.94
N ASP A 171 -2.92 -17.01 -8.13
CA ASP A 171 -2.49 -18.40 -8.30
C ASP A 171 -1.11 -18.64 -7.67
N ALA A 172 -0.18 -17.68 -7.81
CA ALA A 172 1.12 -17.70 -7.14
C ALA A 172 0.97 -17.66 -5.61
N MET A 173 0.07 -16.82 -5.08
CA MET A 173 -0.20 -16.74 -3.64
C MET A 173 -0.81 -18.04 -3.12
N ARG A 174 -1.77 -18.65 -3.81
CA ARG A 174 -2.34 -19.98 -3.48
C ARG A 174 -1.27 -21.06 -3.39
N GLY A 175 -0.35 -21.09 -4.35
CA GLY A 175 0.79 -22.01 -4.35
C GLY A 175 1.71 -21.79 -3.14
N ALA A 176 1.92 -20.54 -2.73
CA ALA A 176 2.69 -20.20 -1.55
C ALA A 176 1.96 -20.51 -0.23
N GLU A 177 0.62 -20.44 -0.19
CA GLU A 177 -0.17 -20.83 1.00
C GLU A 177 0.07 -22.26 1.41
N ALA A 178 0.27 -23.15 0.44
CA ALA A 178 0.57 -24.56 0.68
C ALA A 178 1.93 -24.79 1.36
N GLN A 179 2.78 -23.76 1.46
CA GLN A 179 4.15 -23.84 1.99
C GLN A 179 4.35 -22.99 3.29
N ARG A 180 3.28 -22.47 3.89
CA ARG A 180 3.30 -21.20 4.66
C ARG A 180 3.96 -21.12 6.04
N GLU A 181 4.48 -19.90 6.29
CA GLU A 181 4.54 -19.17 7.57
C GLU A 181 3.20 -18.44 7.86
N SER A 182 2.72 -18.45 9.10
CA SER A 182 1.39 -17.96 9.56
C SER A 182 1.01 -16.54 9.11
N ALA A 183 1.98 -15.62 9.02
CA ALA A 183 1.67 -14.19 8.89
C ALA A 183 1.15 -13.76 7.50
N CYS A 184 1.52 -14.44 6.41
CA CYS A 184 1.00 -14.11 5.08
C CYS A 184 -0.49 -14.48 4.94
N ALA A 185 -0.92 -15.55 5.64
CA ALA A 185 -2.34 -15.94 5.67
C ALA A 185 -3.18 -14.87 6.35
N GLU A 186 -2.73 -14.38 7.50
CA GLU A 186 -3.44 -13.35 8.25
C GLU A 186 -3.66 -12.08 7.41
N VAL A 187 -2.66 -11.62 6.64
CA VAL A 187 -2.82 -10.45 5.76
C VAL A 187 -3.81 -10.71 4.62
N LEU A 188 -3.85 -11.93 4.07
CA LEU A 188 -4.78 -12.27 2.99
C LEU A 188 -6.21 -12.46 3.48
N ASP A 189 -6.40 -13.05 4.66
CA ASP A 189 -7.71 -13.12 5.30
C ASP A 189 -8.27 -11.71 5.55
N MET A 190 -7.41 -10.74 5.90
CA MET A 190 -7.82 -9.35 5.99
C MET A 190 -8.24 -8.76 4.65
N ALA A 191 -7.56 -9.10 3.54
CA ALA A 191 -7.91 -8.65 2.20
C ALA A 191 -9.30 -9.16 1.75
N TRP A 192 -9.72 -10.31 2.25
CA TRP A 192 -11.00 -10.95 1.89
C TRP A 192 -12.12 -10.69 2.88
N SER A 193 -11.87 -9.92 3.95
CA SER A 193 -12.87 -9.63 4.95
C SER A 193 -13.97 -8.70 4.39
N PRO A 194 -15.26 -9.11 4.43
CA PRO A 194 -16.37 -8.34 3.87
C PRO A 194 -16.60 -6.98 4.53
N VAL A 195 -15.97 -6.72 5.68
CA VAL A 195 -16.01 -5.41 6.35
C VAL A 195 -15.33 -4.31 5.51
N LEU A 196 -14.34 -4.65 4.67
CA LEU A 196 -13.71 -3.72 3.75
C LEU A 196 -14.48 -3.53 2.43
N LEU A 197 -15.49 -4.36 2.15
CA LEU A 197 -16.33 -4.25 0.95
C LEU A 197 -17.54 -3.30 1.13
N ALA A 198 -17.78 -2.82 2.35
CA ALA A 198 -18.94 -2.00 2.70
C ALA A 198 -18.59 -0.55 3.07
N ALA A 199 -17.30 -0.18 3.04
CA ALA A 199 -16.80 1.18 3.29
C ALA A 199 -16.34 1.82 1.98
#